data_AF-A0A7S2NWT5-F1
#
_entry.id   AF-A0A7S2NWT5-F1
#
_cell.length_a   1.000
_cell.length_b   1.000
_cell.length_c   1.000
_cell.angle_alpha   90.00
_cell.angle_beta   90.00
_cell.angle_gamma   90.00
#
_symmetry.space_group_name_H-M   'P 1'
#
loop_
_entity.id
_entity.type
_entity.pdbx_description
1 polymer ?
#
loop_
_entity_poly.entity_id
_entity_poly.type
_entity_poly.pdbx_seq_one_letter_code
_entity_poly.pdbx_strand_id
1 'polypeptide(L)'
;YSLRLKGTGALRLQFHAQNTSSAWAQQYDSAALAMARAPFKGSAIVGSATSSCNTGGRSVTYTFMKKPKTIGLMENVKYVESRAGSWREAADQIIAMLASVGVQRGQVLQIDAHNNGPCEQAIFSAHYSL
;
A
#
# COMPACT_ATOMS: atom_id res chain seq x y z
N TYR A 1 16.71 -13.14 -6.97
CA TYR A 1 15.92 -12.79 -8.17
C TYR A 1 15.57 -14.09 -8.89
N SER A 2 14.32 -14.30 -9.29
CA SER A 2 13.92 -15.55 -9.97
C SER A 2 14.24 -15.47 -11.46
N LEU A 3 15.18 -16.27 -11.93
CA LEU A 3 15.51 -16.42 -13.36
C LEU A 3 14.39 -17.09 -14.17
N ARG A 4 13.32 -17.57 -13.51
CA ARG A 4 12.22 -18.32 -14.13
C ARG A 4 10.99 -17.46 -14.42
N LEU A 5 10.93 -16.22 -13.94
CA LEU A 5 9.83 -15.31 -14.23
C LEU A 5 10.04 -14.69 -15.61
N LYS A 6 9.29 -15.17 -16.61
CA LYS A 6 9.29 -14.58 -17.94
C LYS A 6 8.52 -13.26 -17.92
N GLY A 7 9.16 -12.19 -18.40
CA GLY A 7 8.49 -10.91 -18.61
C GLY A 7 7.36 -11.05 -19.64
N THR A 8 6.18 -10.53 -19.31
CA THR A 8 4.97 -10.67 -20.15
C THR A 8 4.67 -9.41 -20.97
N GLY A 9 5.63 -8.48 -21.06
CA GLY A 9 5.49 -7.21 -21.79
C GLY A 9 6.17 -6.03 -21.08
N ALA A 10 5.91 -4.82 -21.58
CA ALA A 10 6.48 -3.58 -21.03
C ALA A 10 6.01 -3.31 -19.58
N LEU A 11 6.93 -2.83 -18.74
CA LEU A 11 6.76 -2.67 -17.28
C LEU A 11 5.59 -1.74 -16.87
N ARG A 12 5.30 -0.70 -17.67
CA ARG A 12 4.16 0.23 -17.51
C ARG A 12 3.77 0.52 -16.04
N LEU A 13 4.69 1.07 -15.26
CA LEU A 13 4.45 1.52 -13.89
C LEU A 13 4.24 3.05 -13.82
N GLN A 14 3.45 3.48 -12.86
CA GLN A 14 3.31 4.87 -12.40
C GLN A 14 3.46 4.91 -10.88
N PHE A 15 3.67 6.10 -10.33
CA PHE A 15 3.65 6.31 -8.89
C PHE A 15 2.82 7.54 -8.53
N HIS A 16 2.21 7.50 -7.35
CA HIS A 16 1.76 8.67 -6.61
C HIS A 16 2.73 8.91 -5.46
N ALA A 17 3.18 10.15 -5.27
CA ALA A 17 4.14 10.51 -4.24
C ALA A 17 3.57 11.56 -3.30
N GLN A 18 3.82 11.35 -2.01
CA GLN A 18 3.56 12.30 -0.95
C GLN A 18 4.87 12.56 -0.22
N ASN A 19 5.12 13.82 0.12
CA ASN A 19 6.18 14.24 1.01
C ASN A 19 5.58 15.38 1.85
N THR A 20 5.19 15.11 3.08
CA THR A 20 4.34 16.01 3.87
C THR A 20 4.61 15.85 5.36
N SER A 21 4.15 16.81 6.17
CA SER A 21 4.08 16.70 7.64
C SER A 21 2.71 16.22 8.13
N SER A 22 1.86 15.74 7.23
CA SER A 22 0.53 15.19 7.54
C SER A 22 0.62 13.91 8.39
N ALA A 23 -0.39 13.68 9.22
CA ALA A 23 -0.53 12.43 9.96
C ALA A 23 -0.64 11.22 9.01
N TRP A 24 -0.18 10.07 9.46
CA TRP A 24 -0.16 8.83 8.67
C TRP A 24 -1.53 8.43 8.12
N ALA A 25 -2.59 8.53 8.92
CA ALA A 25 -3.97 8.28 8.47
C ALA A 25 -4.33 9.10 7.22
N GLN A 26 -3.96 10.39 7.18
CA GLN A 26 -4.20 11.26 6.02
C GLN A 26 -3.37 10.85 4.80
N GLN A 27 -2.15 10.32 5.02
CA GLN A 27 -1.34 9.78 3.93
C GLN A 27 -1.96 8.50 3.37
N TYR A 28 -2.43 7.59 4.23
CA TYR A 28 -3.11 6.38 3.80
C TYR A 28 -4.42 6.68 3.07
N ASP A 29 -5.20 7.66 3.52
CA ASP A 29 -6.41 8.13 2.82
C ASP A 29 -6.07 8.63 1.40
N SER A 30 -5.01 9.43 1.28
CA SER A 30 -4.56 9.92 -0.03
C SER A 30 -4.04 8.80 -0.92
N ALA A 31 -3.31 7.82 -0.37
CA ALA A 31 -2.85 6.65 -1.11
C ALA A 31 -4.05 5.79 -1.57
N ALA A 32 -5.06 5.59 -0.71
CA ALA A 32 -6.31 4.92 -1.03
C ALA A 32 -7.03 5.62 -2.19
N LEU A 33 -7.13 6.96 -2.10
CA LEU A 33 -7.75 7.77 -3.15
C LEU A 33 -6.98 7.70 -4.47
N ALA A 34 -5.65 7.73 -4.42
CA ALA A 34 -4.80 7.59 -5.61
C ALA A 34 -5.01 6.23 -6.28
N MET A 35 -5.14 5.16 -5.49
CA MET A 35 -5.45 3.82 -5.99
C MET A 35 -6.87 3.73 -6.56
N ALA A 36 -7.88 4.29 -5.88
CA ALA A 36 -9.27 4.29 -6.34
C ALA A 36 -9.45 5.02 -7.68
N ARG A 37 -8.75 6.15 -7.85
CA ARG A 37 -8.81 6.98 -9.06
C ARG A 37 -7.97 6.46 -10.20
N ALA A 38 -7.03 5.56 -9.94
CA ALA A 38 -6.22 5.02 -10.99
C ALA A 38 -7.06 4.01 -11.79
N PRO A 39 -7.07 4.12 -13.14
CA PRO A 39 -7.91 3.27 -13.96
C PRO A 39 -7.36 1.85 -13.83
N PHE A 40 -8.13 0.85 -13.39
CA PHE A 40 -7.72 -0.56 -13.38
C PHE A 40 -8.92 -1.49 -13.66
N LYS A 41 -8.67 -2.56 -14.45
CA LYS A 41 -9.53 -3.75 -14.52
C LYS A 41 -8.64 -4.99 -14.52
N GLY A 42 -8.92 -5.95 -13.63
CA GLY A 42 -8.30 -7.28 -13.63
C GLY A 42 -7.22 -7.52 -12.56
N SER A 43 -7.00 -8.81 -12.31
CA SER A 43 -6.24 -9.45 -11.22
C SER A 43 -4.73 -9.18 -11.15
N ALA A 44 -4.21 -8.20 -11.88
CA ALA A 44 -2.77 -7.88 -11.92
C ALA A 44 -2.49 -6.48 -11.35
N ILE A 45 -2.94 -6.25 -10.12
CA ILE A 45 -2.61 -5.04 -9.37
C ILE A 45 -1.31 -5.36 -8.65
N VAL A 46 -0.20 -4.83 -9.13
CA VAL A 46 0.98 -4.68 -8.26
C VAL A 46 0.87 -3.26 -7.73
N GLY A 47 0.12 -3.12 -6.65
CA GLY A 47 0.11 -1.96 -5.78
C GLY A 47 1.21 -2.18 -4.76
N SER A 48 2.37 -1.56 -4.95
CA SER A 48 3.38 -1.52 -3.87
C SER A 48 3.33 -0.12 -3.31
N ALA A 49 3.31 0.04 -2.00
CA ALA A 49 3.64 1.32 -1.42
C ALA A 49 4.81 1.17 -0.46
N THR A 50 5.57 2.24 -0.36
CA THR A 50 6.65 2.36 0.59
C THR A 50 6.54 3.72 1.23
N SER A 51 6.55 3.71 2.55
CA SER A 51 6.53 4.89 3.37
C SER A 51 7.78 4.95 4.24
N SER A 52 8.19 6.17 4.59
CA SER A 52 9.35 6.38 5.45
C SER A 52 9.24 7.72 6.16
N CYS A 53 9.84 7.81 7.35
CA CYS A 53 10.20 9.10 7.92
C CYS A 53 11.15 9.85 6.98
N ASN A 54 11.08 11.18 7.00
CA ASN A 54 11.92 12.10 6.22
C ASN A 54 12.37 13.27 7.10
N THR A 55 13.28 14.10 6.61
CA THR A 55 13.80 15.25 7.34
C THR A 55 12.76 16.37 7.51
N GLY A 56 12.97 17.24 8.51
CA GLY A 56 12.11 18.41 8.74
C GLY A 56 10.71 18.07 9.26
N GLY A 57 10.57 16.98 10.03
CA GLY A 57 9.28 16.53 10.55
C GLY A 57 8.32 16.02 9.46
N ARG A 58 8.86 15.62 8.30
CA ARG A 58 8.09 15.11 7.17
C ARG A 58 8.16 13.60 7.13
N SER A 59 7.27 13.02 6.34
CA SER A 59 7.32 11.63 5.91
C SER A 59 6.97 11.56 4.44
N VAL A 60 7.40 10.47 3.81
CA VAL A 60 7.11 10.18 2.42
C VAL A 60 6.26 8.93 2.31
N THR A 61 5.39 8.90 1.30
CA THR A 61 4.63 7.73 0.87
C THR A 61 4.66 7.68 -0.64
N TYR A 62 5.15 6.58 -1.22
CA TYR A 62 5.15 6.32 -2.65
C TYR A 62 4.27 5.12 -2.93
N THR A 63 3.25 5.29 -3.76
CA THR A 63 2.35 4.21 -4.18
C THR A 63 2.58 3.91 -5.66
N PHE A 64 3.19 2.77 -5.97
CA PHE A 64 3.46 2.26 -7.31
C PHE A 64 2.27 1.45 -7.84
N MET A 65 1.90 1.70 -9.09
CA MET A 65 0.72 1.11 -9.73
C MET A 65 1.01 0.75 -11.19
N LYS A 66 0.41 -0.33 -11.70
CA LYS A 66 0.53 -0.74 -13.12
C LYS A 66 -0.51 -0.04 -14.00
N LYS A 67 -0.13 0.61 -15.10
CA LYS A 67 -1.11 1.11 -16.09
C LYS A 67 -1.87 -0.07 -16.72
N PRO A 68 -3.21 -0.11 -16.69
CA PRO A 68 -3.96 -1.18 -17.34
C PRO A 68 -3.99 -0.99 -18.86
N LYS A 69 -4.47 -2.02 -19.57
CA LYS A 69 -4.81 -1.94 -20.99
C LYS A 69 -6.22 -1.36 -21.27
N THR A 70 -7.09 -1.29 -20.27
CA THR A 70 -8.48 -0.80 -20.36
C THR A 70 -8.88 0.03 -19.12
N ILE A 71 -9.82 0.95 -19.29
CA ILE A 71 -10.28 1.89 -18.24
C ILE A 71 -11.42 1.25 -17.44
N GLY A 72 -11.30 1.26 -16.11
CA GLY A 72 -12.32 0.94 -15.12
C GLY A 72 -11.93 1.55 -13.78
N LEU A 73 -12.86 2.01 -12.96
CA LEU A 73 -12.56 2.60 -11.65
C LEU A 73 -12.57 1.52 -10.57
N MET A 74 -11.70 1.66 -9.57
CA MET A 74 -11.80 0.87 -8.34
C MET A 74 -12.70 1.61 -7.35
N GLU A 75 -13.87 1.04 -7.08
CA GLU A 75 -14.76 1.57 -6.06
C GLU A 75 -14.36 1.01 -4.68
N ASN A 76 -14.52 1.84 -3.64
CA ASN A 76 -14.39 1.45 -2.22
C ASN A 76 -13.01 0.96 -1.75
N VAL A 77 -11.91 1.58 -2.19
CA VAL A 77 -10.58 1.32 -1.58
C VAL A 77 -10.55 1.81 -0.13
N LYS A 78 -10.17 0.93 0.79
CA LYS A 78 -10.06 1.17 2.25
C LYS A 78 -8.68 0.74 2.74
N TYR A 79 -8.37 1.02 4.00
CA TYR A 79 -7.14 0.54 4.64
C TYR A 79 -7.35 0.10 6.09
N VAL A 80 -6.40 -0.68 6.59
CA VAL A 80 -6.18 -0.96 8.01
C VAL A 80 -4.72 -0.66 8.36
N GLU A 81 -4.45 -0.36 9.62
CA GLU A 81 -3.10 -0.10 10.15
C GLU A 81 -2.91 -0.89 11.45
N SER A 82 -1.73 -1.51 11.61
CA SER A 82 -1.30 -2.14 12.86
C SER A 82 0.02 -1.53 13.34
N ARG A 83 0.15 -1.36 14.66
CA ARG A 83 1.38 -0.88 15.31
C ARG A 83 1.80 -1.83 16.42
N ALA A 84 3.06 -2.23 16.44
CA ALA A 84 3.57 -3.16 17.45
C ALA A 84 5.04 -2.91 17.82
N GLY A 85 5.47 -3.47 18.96
CA GLY A 85 6.86 -3.39 19.41
C GLY A 85 7.84 -4.19 18.55
N SER A 86 7.33 -5.08 17.68
CA SER A 86 8.15 -5.84 16.74
C SER A 86 7.52 -5.92 15.35
N TRP A 87 8.35 -6.03 14.32
CA TRP A 87 7.90 -6.19 12.93
C TRP A 87 7.03 -7.44 12.72
N ARG A 88 7.37 -8.55 13.41
CA ARG A 88 6.61 -9.80 13.33
C ARG A 88 5.20 -9.63 13.89
N GLU A 89 5.10 -9.02 15.06
CA GLU A 89 3.80 -8.79 15.71
C GLU A 89 2.92 -7.84 14.89
N ALA A 90 3.48 -6.76 14.34
CA ALA A 90 2.73 -5.87 13.45
C ALA A 90 2.27 -6.62 12.18
N ALA A 91 3.10 -7.48 11.60
CA ALA A 91 2.72 -8.30 10.46
C ALA A 91 1.61 -9.33 10.79
N ASP A 92 1.65 -9.94 11.98
CA ASP A 92 0.57 -10.85 12.42
C ASP A 92 -0.75 -10.07 12.62
N GLN A 93 -0.67 -8.87 13.20
CA GLN A 93 -1.83 -8.01 13.43
C GLN A 93 -2.46 -7.50 12.13
N ILE A 94 -1.68 -7.06 11.13
CA ILE A 94 -2.25 -6.55 9.87
C ILE A 94 -3.06 -7.63 9.14
N ILE A 95 -2.61 -8.89 9.19
CA ILE A 95 -3.34 -10.03 8.61
C ILE A 95 -4.66 -10.26 9.37
N ALA A 96 -4.62 -10.24 10.71
CA ALA A 96 -5.82 -10.40 11.52
C ALA A 96 -6.84 -9.28 11.28
N MET A 97 -6.39 -8.03 11.11
CA MET A 97 -7.25 -6.89 10.80
C MET A 97 -7.88 -6.99 9.40
N LEU A 98 -7.11 -7.41 8.39
CA LEU A 98 -7.66 -7.67 7.05
C LEU A 98 -8.74 -8.76 7.10
N ALA A 99 -8.49 -9.85 7.84
CA ALA A 99 -9.46 -10.92 8.02
C ALA A 99 -10.72 -10.45 8.77
N SER A 100 -10.57 -9.61 9.80
CA SER A 100 -11.71 -9.10 10.59
C SER A 100 -12.63 -8.18 9.81
N VAL A 101 -12.13 -7.47 8.79
CA VAL A 101 -12.93 -6.66 7.87
C VAL A 101 -13.38 -7.42 6.61
N GLY A 102 -13.19 -8.75 6.58
CA GLY A 102 -13.73 -9.64 5.56
C GLY A 102 -12.96 -9.67 4.23
N VAL A 103 -11.71 -9.20 4.21
CA VAL A 103 -10.88 -9.22 3.00
C VAL A 103 -10.53 -10.66 2.60
N GLN A 104 -10.75 -10.98 1.33
CA GLN A 104 -10.48 -12.28 0.75
C GLN A 104 -9.26 -12.23 -0.18
N ARG A 105 -8.88 -13.41 -0.69
CA ARG A 105 -7.77 -13.56 -1.64
C ARG A 105 -8.03 -12.70 -2.89
N GLY A 106 -7.05 -11.85 -3.23
CA GLY A 106 -7.11 -10.98 -4.40
C GLY A 106 -7.72 -9.59 -4.14
N GLN A 107 -8.21 -9.32 -2.94
CA GLN A 107 -8.76 -8.02 -2.54
C GLN A 107 -7.75 -7.10 -1.85
N VAL A 108 -6.59 -7.64 -1.42
CA VAL A 108 -5.46 -6.82 -0.95
C VAL A 108 -4.77 -6.20 -2.16
N LEU A 109 -4.69 -4.87 -2.16
CA LEU A 109 -4.07 -4.08 -3.22
C LEU A 109 -2.59 -3.84 -2.94
N GLN A 110 -2.26 -3.53 -1.68
CA GLN A 110 -0.95 -3.06 -1.25
C GLN A 110 -0.75 -3.25 0.26
N ILE A 111 0.49 -3.53 0.66
CA ILE A 111 0.95 -3.50 2.06
C ILE A 111 2.21 -2.65 2.12
N ASP A 112 2.32 -1.80 3.14
CA ASP A 112 3.49 -0.98 3.45
C ASP A 112 3.96 -1.24 4.89
N ALA A 113 5.26 -1.06 5.13
CA ALA A 113 5.90 -1.25 6.43
C ALA A 113 6.93 -0.15 6.69
N HIS A 114 6.81 0.55 7.83
CA HIS A 114 7.71 1.63 8.26
C HIS A 114 7.68 1.84 9.78
N ASN A 115 8.45 2.80 10.27
CA ASN A 115 8.43 3.32 11.63
C ASN A 115 8.75 4.83 11.61
N ASN A 116 8.51 5.58 12.70
CA ASN A 116 8.84 7.02 12.72
C ASN A 116 10.25 7.32 13.24
N GLY A 117 10.99 6.29 13.63
CA GLY A 117 12.36 6.41 14.12
C GLY A 117 12.98 5.03 14.40
N PRO A 118 14.31 4.96 14.54
CA PRO A 118 15.05 3.69 14.62
C PRO A 118 14.65 2.80 15.80
N CYS A 119 14.08 3.37 16.87
CA CYS A 119 13.63 2.65 18.06
C CYS A 119 12.10 2.72 18.28
N GLU A 120 11.34 3.23 17.30
CA GLU A 120 9.89 3.32 17.41
C GLU A 120 9.18 2.05 16.94
N GLN A 121 7.89 1.96 17.26
CA GLN A 121 7.03 0.84 16.88
C GLN A 121 7.08 0.57 15.37
N ALA A 122 7.05 -0.71 15.02
CA ALA A 122 6.82 -1.15 13.65
C ALA A 122 5.36 -0.85 13.27
N ILE A 123 5.16 -0.25 12.11
CA ILE A 123 3.86 0.12 11.56
C ILE A 123 3.69 -0.63 10.24
N PHE A 124 2.57 -1.33 10.09
CA PHE A 124 2.11 -1.86 8.82
C PHE A 124 0.81 -1.19 8.44
N SER A 125 0.65 -0.85 7.16
CA SER A 125 -0.63 -0.45 6.59
C SER A 125 -0.96 -1.36 5.41
N ALA A 126 -2.24 -1.67 5.22
CA ALA A 126 -2.69 -2.46 4.09
C ALA A 126 -3.93 -1.85 3.46
N HIS A 127 -3.89 -1.63 2.15
CA HIS A 127 -5.01 -1.14 1.36
C HIS A 127 -5.70 -2.27 0.63
N TYR A 128 -7.02 -2.23 0.59
CA TYR A 128 -7.87 -3.29 0.04
C TYR A 128 -9.12 -2.71 -0.63
N SER A 129 -9.77 -3.49 -1.49
CA SER A 129 -11.06 -3.16 -2.12
C SER A 129 -12.00 -4.35 -1.97
N LEU A 130 -13.24 -4.08 -1.55
CA LEU A 130 -14.29 -5.10 -1.34
C LEU A 130 -15.18 -5.21 -2.58
#